data_AF-A0A4R4AUJ5-F1
#
_entry.id   AF-A0A4R4AUJ5-F1
#
_cell.length_a   1.000
_cell.length_b   1.000
_cell.length_c   1.000
_cell.angle_alpha   90.00
_cell.angle_beta   90.00
_cell.angle_gamma   90.00
#
_symmetry.space_group_name_H-M   'P 1'
#
loop_
_entity.id
_entity.type
_entity.pdbx_description
1 polymer ?
#
loop_
_entity_poly.entity_id
_entity_poly.type
_entity_poly.pdbx_seq_one_letter_code
_entity_poly.pdbx_strand_id
1 'polypeptide(L)'
;MNKNLVRVPGSERAALPNAKKEDLADPNEKLLVTIVVRRPSTTAKLNSMIEKATNGPLSECGHLSREEFASNHGANLNDLKKVEEFVKKQGLEVKDINITAGTVILAGTGHVHVPEELADIVEALNR
;
A
#
# COMPACT_ATOMS: atom_id res chain seq x y z
N MET A 1 -9.26 17.13 19.88
CA MET A 1 -8.25 16.09 19.56
C MET A 1 -7.84 16.27 18.12
N ASN A 2 -6.83 17.11 17.86
CA ASN A 2 -6.35 17.34 16.50
C ASN A 2 -5.12 16.45 16.32
N LYS A 3 -5.33 15.19 15.93
CA LYS A 3 -4.25 14.44 15.28
C LYS A 3 -4.19 14.96 13.86
N ASN A 4 -3.03 15.43 13.42
CA ASN A 4 -2.78 15.82 12.03
C ASN A 4 -2.95 14.57 11.16
N LEU A 5 -4.17 14.36 10.66
CA LEU A 5 -4.51 13.30 9.73
C LEU A 5 -4.41 13.86 8.32
N VAL A 6 -3.78 13.12 7.42
CA VAL A 6 -3.63 13.50 6.03
C VAL A 6 -4.49 12.60 5.16
N ARG A 7 -5.20 13.20 4.20
CA ARG A 7 -5.89 12.41 3.16
C ARG A 7 -4.85 11.84 2.22
N VAL A 8 -4.93 10.55 1.95
CA VAL A 8 -4.12 9.88 0.92
C VAL A 8 -4.75 10.20 -0.44
N PRO A 9 -4.09 10.96 -1.32
CA PRO A 9 -4.64 11.30 -2.64
C PRO A 9 -4.90 10.03 -3.46
N GLY A 10 -5.97 10.01 -4.26
CA GLY A 10 -6.33 8.85 -5.09
C GLY A 10 -7.02 7.71 -4.34
N SER A 11 -7.09 7.79 -3.01
CA SER A 11 -7.85 6.84 -2.17
C SER A 11 -9.27 7.32 -1.87
N GLU A 12 -9.75 8.36 -2.55
CA GLU A 12 -11.13 8.81 -2.45
C GLU A 12 -12.09 7.73 -2.99
N ARG A 13 -13.26 7.65 -2.38
CA ARG A 13 -14.34 6.76 -2.81
C ARG A 13 -15.62 7.57 -2.90
N ALA A 14 -16.18 7.65 -4.10
CA ALA A 14 -17.54 8.12 -4.32
C ALA A 14 -18.49 6.92 -4.38
N ALA A 15 -19.75 7.12 -3.99
CA ALA A 15 -20.78 6.14 -4.25
C ALA A 15 -20.92 5.94 -5.76
N LEU A 16 -20.98 4.68 -6.21
CA LEU A 16 -21.22 4.37 -7.62
C LEU A 16 -22.62 4.85 -8.03
N PRO A 17 -22.86 5.11 -9.33
CA PRO A 17 -24.20 5.43 -9.82
C PRO A 17 -25.22 4.36 -9.37
N ASN A 18 -26.38 4.80 -8.88
CA ASN A 18 -27.45 3.96 -8.32
C ASN A 18 -27.10 3.19 -7.03
N ALA A 19 -25.91 3.38 -6.45
CA ALA A 19 -25.62 2.85 -5.12
C ALA A 19 -26.50 3.58 -4.10
N LYS A 20 -27.25 2.81 -3.31
CA LYS A 20 -28.07 3.31 -2.22
C LYS A 20 -27.41 2.95 -0.89
N LYS A 21 -27.31 3.93 0.00
CA LYS A 21 -26.88 3.68 1.38
C LYS A 21 -28.03 2.96 2.09
N GLU A 22 -27.85 1.67 2.34
CA GLU A 22 -28.87 0.85 2.99
C GLU A 22 -28.81 1.00 4.52
N ASP A 23 -27.64 0.88 5.14
CA ASP A 23 -27.48 1.03 6.60
C ASP A 23 -26.05 1.47 6.98
N LEU A 24 -25.81 1.66 8.28
CA LEU A 24 -24.48 1.80 8.87
C LEU A 24 -23.79 0.42 8.93
N ALA A 25 -22.49 0.40 8.69
CA ALA A 25 -21.69 -0.79 8.93
C ALA A 25 -21.67 -1.15 10.42
N ASP A 26 -21.66 -2.44 10.75
CA ASP A 26 -21.54 -2.90 12.14
C ASP A 26 -20.18 -2.43 12.70
N PRO A 27 -20.16 -1.67 13.81
CA PRO A 27 -18.91 -1.20 14.40
C PRO A 27 -18.00 -2.32 14.91
N ASN A 28 -18.50 -3.55 15.04
CA ASN A 28 -17.75 -4.72 15.50
C ASN A 28 -17.31 -5.63 14.35
N GLU A 29 -17.76 -5.38 13.12
CA GLU A 29 -17.34 -6.15 11.96
C GLU A 29 -15.88 -5.84 11.62
N LYS A 30 -15.09 -6.91 11.46
CA LYS A 30 -13.68 -6.80 11.06
C LYS A 30 -13.58 -6.60 9.56
N LEU A 31 -12.98 -5.49 9.17
CA LEU A 31 -12.64 -5.17 7.79
C LEU A 31 -11.18 -5.50 7.52
N LEU A 32 -10.89 -5.91 6.29
CA LEU A 32 -9.53 -6.03 5.78
C LEU A 32 -9.16 -4.78 4.99
N VAL A 33 -8.02 -4.19 5.32
CA VAL A 33 -7.49 -3.01 4.63
C VAL A 33 -6.08 -3.32 4.17
N THR A 34 -5.80 -3.08 2.90
CA THR A 34 -4.46 -3.17 2.32
C THR A 34 -3.85 -1.78 2.21
N ILE A 35 -2.76 -1.55 2.93
CA ILE A 35 -1.92 -0.37 2.78
C ILE A 35 -0.88 -0.64 1.70
N VAL A 36 -0.75 0.27 0.74
CA VAL A 36 0.34 0.28 -0.23
C VAL A 36 1.38 1.30 0.23
N VAL A 37 2.62 0.84 0.35
CA VAL A 37 3.77 1.63 0.82
C VAL A 37 4.63 2.02 -0.37
N ARG A 38 5.15 3.25 -0.34
CA ARG A 38 6.07 3.76 -1.36
C ARG A 38 7.20 2.76 -1.63
N ARG A 39 7.57 2.65 -2.90
CA ARG A 39 8.75 1.89 -3.32
C ARG A 39 9.98 2.79 -3.37
N PRO A 40 11.20 2.24 -3.21
CA PRO A 40 12.43 2.98 -3.39
C PRO A 40 12.49 3.62 -4.78
N SER A 41 13.26 4.70 -4.92
CA SER A 41 13.38 5.51 -6.14
C SER A 41 13.99 4.77 -7.35
N THR A 42 14.17 3.44 -7.26
CA THR A 42 14.58 2.57 -8.35
C THR A 42 13.50 2.37 -9.41
N THR A 43 12.31 2.96 -9.24
CA THR A 43 11.19 2.94 -10.21
C THR A 43 11.62 3.38 -11.62
N ALA A 44 12.48 4.39 -11.75
CA ALA A 44 12.97 4.82 -13.08
C ALA A 44 13.80 3.73 -13.78
N LYS A 45 14.64 3.01 -13.02
CA LYS A 45 15.43 1.88 -13.53
C LYS A 45 14.52 0.72 -13.92
N LEU A 46 13.51 0.43 -13.10
CA LEU A 46 12.52 -0.61 -13.38
C LEU A 46 11.71 -0.28 -14.65
N ASN A 47 11.23 0.96 -14.79
CA ASN A 47 10.51 1.40 -15.99
C ASN A 47 11.37 1.27 -17.24
N SER A 48 12.65 1.65 -17.18
CA SER A 48 13.58 1.48 -18.30
C SER A 48 13.80 0.01 -18.67
N MET A 49 13.86 -0.89 -17.68
CA MET A 49 13.92 -2.34 -17.95
C MET A 49 12.64 -2.84 -18.64
N ILE A 50 11.46 -2.39 -18.19
CA ILE A 50 10.17 -2.74 -18.80
C ILE A 50 10.09 -2.22 -20.23
N GLU A 51 10.51 -0.98 -20.49
CA GLU A 51 10.51 -0.38 -21.84
C GLU A 51 11.42 -1.14 -22.80
N LYS A 52 12.62 -1.53 -22.35
CA LYS A 52 13.55 -2.35 -23.15
C LYS A 52 12.98 -3.74 -23.43
N ALA A 53 12.39 -4.37 -22.41
CA ALA A 53 11.73 -5.66 -22.54
C ALA A 53 10.53 -5.64 -23.50
N THR A 54 9.80 -4.53 -23.54
CA THR A 54 8.59 -4.37 -24.38
C THR A 54 8.94 -4.09 -25.84
N ASN A 55 9.97 -3.27 -26.09
CA ASN A 55 10.30 -2.81 -27.44
C ASN A 55 11.48 -3.55 -28.09
N GLY A 56 12.26 -4.32 -27.32
CA GLY A 56 13.42 -5.06 -27.78
C GLY A 56 13.12 -6.48 -28.25
N PRO A 57 14.10 -7.17 -28.85
CA PRO A 57 13.99 -8.59 -29.17
C PRO A 57 13.80 -9.43 -27.90
N LEU A 58 12.95 -10.47 -27.94
CA LEU A 58 12.73 -11.37 -26.80
C LEU A 58 14.03 -11.97 -26.24
N SER A 59 15.03 -12.23 -27.10
CA SER A 59 16.34 -12.75 -26.72
C SER A 59 17.16 -11.79 -25.85
N GLU A 60 16.84 -10.50 -25.86
CA GLU A 60 17.49 -9.45 -25.05
C GLU A 60 16.66 -9.07 -23.82
N CYS A 61 15.50 -9.71 -23.63
CA CYS A 61 14.61 -9.47 -22.50
C CYS A 61 15.18 -10.10 -21.23
N GLY A 62 15.93 -9.30 -20.47
CA GLY A 62 16.43 -9.71 -19.16
C GLY A 62 15.30 -9.80 -18.13
N HIS A 63 15.04 -11.00 -17.62
CA HIS A 63 14.09 -11.22 -16.53
C HIS A 63 14.78 -11.17 -15.18
N LEU A 64 14.13 -10.56 -14.18
CA LEU A 64 14.57 -10.61 -12.80
C LEU A 64 13.96 -11.82 -12.10
N SER A 65 14.75 -12.51 -11.30
CA SER A 65 14.20 -13.45 -10.33
C SER A 65 13.33 -12.72 -9.28
N ARG A 66 12.48 -13.48 -8.59
CA ARG A 66 11.61 -12.97 -7.52
C ARG A 66 12.44 -12.34 -6.41
N GLU A 67 13.57 -12.96 -6.09
CA GLU A 67 14.51 -12.56 -5.03
C GLU A 67 15.22 -11.26 -5.41
N GLU A 68 15.75 -11.17 -6.65
CA GLU A 68 16.39 -9.95 -7.16
C GLU A 68 15.42 -8.77 -7.21
N PHE A 69 14.17 -9.01 -7.62
CA PHE A 69 13.15 -7.98 -7.61
C PHE A 69 12.86 -7.51 -6.18
N ALA A 70 12.68 -8.42 -5.23
CA ALA A 70 12.41 -8.09 -3.84
C ALA A 70 13.53 -7.23 -3.22
N SER A 71 14.79 -7.57 -3.48
CA SER A 71 15.94 -6.84 -2.95
C SER A 71 16.12 -5.44 -3.55
N ASN A 72 15.85 -5.28 -4.86
CA ASN A 72 16.17 -4.04 -5.58
C ASN A 72 14.98 -3.08 -5.75
N HIS A 73 13.75 -3.63 -5.74
CA HIS A 73 12.52 -2.91 -6.06
C HIS A 73 11.40 -3.12 -5.04
N GLY A 74 11.60 -3.98 -4.04
CA GLY A 74 10.66 -4.14 -2.92
C GLY A 74 10.62 -2.90 -2.01
N ALA A 75 9.60 -2.83 -1.15
CA ALA A 75 9.43 -1.74 -0.21
C ALA A 75 10.56 -1.67 0.82
N ASN A 76 10.86 -0.44 1.28
CA ASN A 76 11.88 -0.21 2.28
C ASN A 76 11.45 -0.80 3.64
N LEU A 77 12.30 -1.65 4.23
CA LEU A 77 12.02 -2.30 5.52
C LEU A 77 11.80 -1.30 6.66
N ASN A 78 12.46 -0.14 6.65
CA ASN A 78 12.28 0.88 7.68
C ASN A 78 10.91 1.56 7.55
N ASP A 79 10.45 1.77 6.32
CA ASP A 79 9.13 2.34 6.07
C ASP A 79 8.02 1.34 6.45
N LEU A 80 8.20 0.06 6.13
CA LEU A 80 7.28 -1.00 6.56
C LEU A 80 7.19 -1.11 8.09
N LYS A 81 8.32 -1.02 8.81
CA LYS A 81 8.34 -1.02 10.28
C LYS A 81 7.57 0.16 10.88
N LYS A 82 7.71 1.36 10.32
CA LYS A 82 6.95 2.54 10.78
C LYS A 82 5.43 2.33 10.61
N VAL A 83 5.01 1.75 9.49
CA VAL A 83 3.61 1.38 9.25
C VAL A 83 3.15 0.34 10.27
N GLU A 84 3.94 -0.71 10.51
CA GLU A 84 3.63 -1.76 11.49
C GLU A 84 3.45 -1.21 12.91
N GLU A 85 4.36 -0.34 13.36
CA GLU A 85 4.30 0.31 14.66
C GLU A 85 3.07 1.21 14.80
N PHE A 86 2.75 1.97 13.75
CA PHE A 86 1.55 2.80 13.73
C PHE A 86 0.28 1.97 13.87
N VAL A 87 0.18 0.88 13.11
CA VAL A 87 -0.97 -0.03 13.11
C VAL A 87 -1.18 -0.63 14.50
N LYS A 88 -0.10 -1.12 15.13
CA LYS A 88 -0.14 -1.64 16.51
C LYS A 88 -0.61 -0.57 17.50
N LYS A 89 -0.14 0.68 17.35
CA LYS A 89 -0.58 1.82 18.19
C LYS A 89 -2.06 2.16 18.01
N GLN A 90 -2.66 1.90 16.85
CA GLN A 90 -4.10 2.07 16.62
C GLN A 90 -4.94 0.88 17.10
N GLY A 91 -4.33 -0.18 17.63
CA GLY A 91 -5.05 -1.40 18.02
C GLY A 91 -5.53 -2.23 16.83
N LEU A 92 -4.95 -2.02 15.64
CA LEU A 92 -5.21 -2.81 14.45
C LEU A 92 -4.27 -4.03 14.42
N GLU A 93 -4.72 -5.10 13.78
CA GLU A 93 -3.95 -6.34 13.62
C GLU A 93 -3.27 -6.36 12.25
N VAL A 94 -1.95 -6.60 12.21
CA VAL A 94 -1.24 -6.88 10.96
C VAL A 94 -1.44 -8.34 10.61
N LYS A 95 -2.09 -8.61 9.46
CA LYS A 95 -2.35 -9.97 8.96
C LYS A 95 -1.24 -10.48 8.06
N ASP A 96 -0.70 -9.62 7.21
CA ASP A 96 0.34 -9.99 6.26
C ASP A 96 1.21 -8.79 5.87
N ILE A 97 2.48 -9.06 5.56
CA ILE A 97 3.43 -8.07 5.05
C ILE A 97 4.12 -8.66 3.81
N ASN A 98 3.91 -8.02 2.67
CA ASN A 98 4.56 -8.38 1.42
C ASN A 98 5.57 -7.31 1.01
N ILE A 99 6.85 -7.58 1.29
CA ILE A 99 7.96 -6.67 1.00
C ILE A 99 8.10 -6.43 -0.51
N THR A 100 8.00 -7.50 -1.31
CA THR A 100 8.15 -7.44 -2.77
C THR A 100 7.07 -6.57 -3.42
N ALA A 101 5.82 -6.70 -2.98
CA ALA A 101 4.70 -5.90 -3.47
C ALA A 101 4.63 -4.52 -2.82
N GLY A 102 5.24 -4.34 -1.64
CA GLY A 102 5.12 -3.14 -0.84
C GLY A 102 3.73 -2.98 -0.24
N THR A 103 3.13 -4.07 0.23
CA THR A 103 1.77 -4.07 0.79
C THR A 103 1.74 -4.61 2.20
N VAL A 104 0.87 -4.03 3.03
CA VAL A 104 0.60 -4.48 4.40
C VAL A 104 -0.91 -4.70 4.53
N ILE A 105 -1.33 -5.92 4.87
CA ILE A 105 -2.74 -6.26 5.08
C ILE A 105 -3.06 -6.15 6.56
N LEU A 106 -4.11 -5.39 6.86
CA LEU A 106 -4.57 -5.10 8.21
C LEU A 106 -5.98 -5.63 8.42
N ALA A 107 -6.26 -6.05 9.65
CA ALA A 107 -7.61 -6.34 10.10
C ALA A 107 -7.96 -5.44 11.28
N GLY A 108 -9.18 -4.90 11.26
CA GLY A 108 -9.68 -4.13 12.39
C GLY A 108 -11.09 -3.63 12.16
N THR A 109 -11.63 -2.97 13.17
CA THR A 109 -12.96 -2.36 13.12
C THR A 109 -12.83 -0.88 12.76
N GLY A 110 -13.75 -0.38 11.91
CA GLY A 110 -13.82 1.04 11.56
C GLY A 110 -12.86 1.52 10.46
N HIS A 111 -12.61 2.82 10.42
CA HIS A 111 -11.88 3.50 9.34
C HIS A 111 -10.40 3.71 9.67
N VAL A 112 -9.52 3.25 8.78
CA VAL A 112 -8.08 3.53 8.87
C VAL A 112 -7.81 4.96 8.40
N HIS A 113 -7.13 5.74 9.25
CA HIS A 113 -6.67 7.10 8.94
C HIS A 113 -5.16 7.18 9.00
N VAL A 114 -4.52 7.81 8.02
CA VAL A 114 -3.06 7.95 7.96
C VAL A 114 -2.63 9.21 8.72
N PRO A 115 -1.70 9.10 9.68
CA PRO A 115 -1.12 10.27 10.33
C PRO A 115 -0.15 10.98 9.38
N GLU A 116 0.05 12.28 9.57
CA GLU A 116 0.97 13.10 8.77
C GLU A 116 2.39 12.50 8.66
N GLU A 117 2.90 11.88 9.73
CA GLU A 117 4.21 11.22 9.76
C GLU A 117 4.37 10.04 8.77
N LEU A 118 3.26 9.49 8.30
CA LEU A 118 3.22 8.40 7.31
C LEU A 118 2.73 8.87 5.94
N ALA A 119 2.42 10.15 5.75
CA ALA A 119 1.90 10.67 4.49
C ALA A 119 2.89 10.47 3.32
N ASP A 120 4.20 10.62 3.59
CA ASP A 120 5.25 10.38 2.60
C ASP A 120 5.54 8.88 2.37
N ILE A 121 4.93 7.99 3.16
CA ILE A 121 5.17 6.54 3.14
C ILE A 121 3.99 5.80 2.51
N VAL A 122 2.76 6.17 2.85
CA VAL A 122 1.54 5.51 2.36
C VAL A 122 1.13 6.10 1.02
N GLU A 123 1.16 5.29 -0.02
CA GLU A 123 0.76 5.69 -1.37
C GLU A 123 -0.73 5.46 -1.61
N ALA A 124 -1.30 4.38 -1.06
CA ALA A 124 -2.71 4.07 -1.20
C ALA A 124 -3.28 3.29 -0.01
N LEU A 125 -4.58 3.49 0.22
CA LEU A 125 -5.39 2.68 1.13
C LEU A 125 -6.52 1.98 0.36
N ASN A 126 -6.50 0.65 0.34
CA ASN A 126 -7.51 -0.18 -0.29
C ASN A 126 -8.30 -0.95 0.76
N ARG A 127 -9.62 -0.85 0.71
CA ARG A 127 -10.58 -1.50 1.61
C ARG A 127 -11.70 -2.11 0.79
#